data_AF-A0A925REQ7-F1
#
_entry.id   AF-A0A925REQ7-F1
#
_cell.length_a   1.000
_cell.length_b   1.000
_cell.length_c   1.000
_cell.angle_alpha   90.00
_cell.angle_beta   90.00
_cell.angle_gamma   90.00
#
_symmetry.space_group_name_H-M   'P 1'
#
loop_
_entity.id
_entity.type
_entity.pdbx_description
1 polymer ?
#
loop_
_entity_poly.entity_id
_entity_poly.type
_entity_poly.pdbx_seq_one_letter_code
_entity_poly.pdbx_strand_id
1 'polypeptide(L)'
;DFGGTKWERALPNVPSFSDGAGVFTPPLDDASTLWLQLNAELTVGGPLLLLGGYLQATFATDVAALKSAFAAWRSAGVVVGIALQERNEIQDKIQPVLVGYRKKLPTQFPKGHPIVNSLPDVTPAPGSTPEAVVISGVWDSTLQQARITFTPTAATDVLRFELRFCSGSNYNTDVESVISSLLPEAIPQFATLASLTSPGNVASFKVYVITTTGNEKGSNAATVTRPAI
;
A
#
# COMPACT_ATOMS: atom_id res chain seq x y z
N ASP A 1 27.76 -18.38 33.39
CA ASP A 1 28.13 -16.98 33.17
C ASP A 1 29.17 -16.95 32.05
N PHE A 2 28.93 -16.14 31.01
CA PHE A 2 29.80 -16.05 29.81
C PHE A 2 30.58 -14.73 29.74
N GLY A 3 30.54 -13.90 30.79
CA GLY A 3 31.29 -12.64 30.86
C GLY A 3 32.81 -12.84 30.73
N GLY A 4 33.47 -11.96 29.96
CA GLY A 4 34.90 -11.96 29.66
C GLY A 4 35.35 -13.00 28.62
N THR A 5 34.46 -13.86 28.14
CA THR A 5 34.81 -14.98 27.25
C THR A 5 34.97 -14.54 25.77
N LYS A 6 35.39 -15.47 24.91
CA LYS A 6 35.40 -15.28 23.45
C LYS A 6 33.98 -15.07 22.88
N TRP A 7 32.97 -15.57 23.58
CA TRP A 7 31.58 -15.56 23.14
C TRP A 7 30.93 -14.19 23.30
N GLU A 8 31.17 -13.52 24.44
CA GLU A 8 30.69 -12.15 24.65
C GLU A 8 31.30 -11.18 23.63
N ARG A 9 32.58 -11.36 23.31
CA ARG A 9 33.28 -10.55 22.30
C ARG A 9 32.80 -10.80 20.86
N ALA A 10 32.14 -11.93 20.62
CA ALA A 10 31.61 -12.32 19.33
C ALA A 10 30.12 -11.94 19.16
N LEU A 11 29.52 -11.26 20.15
CA LEU A 11 28.13 -10.85 20.07
C LEU A 11 27.94 -9.80 18.95
N PRO A 12 27.01 -10.01 18.02
CA PRO A 12 26.70 -9.04 16.99
C PRO A 12 25.90 -7.87 17.58
N ASN A 13 25.98 -6.70 16.93
CA ASN A 13 25.18 -5.55 17.29
C ASN A 13 23.71 -5.77 16.89
N VAL A 14 22.79 -5.43 17.79
CA VAL A 14 21.36 -5.55 17.52
C VAL A 14 20.95 -4.54 16.43
N PRO A 15 20.35 -4.99 15.32
CA PRO A 15 19.89 -4.08 14.27
C PRO A 15 18.65 -3.30 14.72
N SER A 16 18.41 -2.13 14.10
CA SER A 16 17.17 -1.38 14.25
C SER A 16 16.09 -1.93 13.34
N PHE A 17 14.82 -1.89 13.77
CA PHE A 17 13.67 -2.28 12.93
C PHE A 17 13.51 -1.43 11.65
N SER A 18 14.12 -0.25 11.60
CA SER A 18 14.15 0.62 10.42
C SER A 18 15.23 0.24 9.40
N ASP A 19 16.13 -0.68 9.74
CA ASP A 19 17.29 -0.97 8.90
C ASP A 19 16.93 -1.81 7.69
N GLY A 20 17.62 -1.54 6.57
CA GLY A 20 17.48 -2.35 5.36
C GLY A 20 18.05 -3.76 5.54
N ALA A 21 17.63 -4.69 4.68
CA ALA A 21 18.01 -6.11 4.76
C ALA A 21 19.53 -6.35 4.90
N GLY A 22 20.36 -5.55 4.21
CA GLY A 22 21.82 -5.68 4.23
C GLY A 22 22.48 -5.31 5.56
N VAL A 23 21.76 -4.64 6.45
CA VAL A 23 22.19 -4.31 7.82
C VAL A 23 21.42 -5.15 8.84
N PHE A 24 20.14 -5.42 8.58
CA PHE A 24 19.26 -6.13 9.50
C PHE A 24 19.57 -7.63 9.60
N THR A 25 19.83 -8.30 8.48
CA THR A 25 19.94 -9.76 8.44
C THR A 25 21.31 -10.33 8.84
N PRO A 26 22.46 -9.71 8.52
CA PRO A 26 23.76 -10.29 8.87
C PRO A 26 23.98 -10.49 10.38
N PRO A 27 23.65 -9.52 11.27
CA PRO A 27 23.75 -9.74 12.72
C PRO A 27 22.96 -10.94 13.24
N LEU A 28 21.83 -11.27 12.61
CA LEU A 28 21.01 -12.41 12.99
C LEU A 28 21.64 -13.74 12.54
N ASP A 29 22.31 -13.77 11.39
CA ASP A 29 23.10 -14.93 10.97
C ASP A 29 24.29 -15.17 11.90
N ASP A 30 24.99 -14.10 12.26
CA ASP A 30 26.12 -14.14 13.18
C ASP A 30 25.66 -14.68 14.55
N ALA A 31 24.53 -14.19 15.06
CA ALA A 31 23.92 -14.69 16.29
C ALA A 31 23.53 -16.17 16.20
N SER A 32 22.93 -16.59 15.07
CA SER A 32 22.55 -17.99 14.83
C SER A 32 23.76 -18.91 14.83
N THR A 33 24.85 -18.47 14.19
CA THR A 33 26.12 -19.20 14.10
C THR A 33 26.80 -19.28 15.47
N LEU A 34 26.83 -18.17 16.21
CA LEU A 34 27.38 -18.11 17.56
C LEU A 34 26.63 -19.06 18.51
N TRP A 35 25.30 -19.06 18.47
CA TRP A 35 24.48 -19.95 19.29
C TRP A 35 24.74 -21.43 18.94
N LEU A 36 24.87 -21.77 17.66
CA LEU A 36 25.20 -23.13 17.24
C LEU A 36 26.56 -23.58 17.79
N GLN A 37 27.59 -22.74 17.66
CA GLN A 37 28.94 -23.02 18.17
C GLN A 37 28.95 -23.18 19.69
N LEU A 38 28.20 -22.34 20.39
CA LEU A 38 28.13 -22.39 21.85
C LEU A 38 27.38 -23.64 22.34
N ASN A 39 26.33 -24.08 21.64
CA ASN A 39 25.67 -25.37 21.90
C ASN A 39 26.60 -26.57 21.70
N ALA A 40 27.56 -26.48 20.77
CA ALA A 40 28.53 -27.55 20.54
C ALA A 40 29.57 -27.67 21.68
N GLU A 41 29.88 -26.57 22.38
CA GLU A 41 30.82 -26.56 23.51
C GLU A 41 30.17 -26.87 24.86
N LEU A 42 28.84 -26.80 24.97
CA LEU A 42 28.12 -27.14 26.19
C LEU A 42 28.01 -28.67 26.35
N THR A 43 28.83 -29.23 27.23
CA THR A 43 28.88 -30.68 27.48
C THR A 43 27.90 -31.18 28.55
N VAL A 44 27.29 -30.28 29.34
CA VAL A 44 26.39 -30.62 30.45
C VAL A 44 25.16 -29.71 30.42
N GLY A 45 23.96 -30.28 30.43
CA GLY A 45 22.69 -29.53 30.58
C GLY A 45 21.81 -29.40 29.33
N GLY A 46 22.23 -29.96 28.19
CA GLY A 46 21.48 -29.87 26.92
C GLY A 46 21.71 -28.54 26.19
N PRO A 47 21.09 -28.35 24.99
CA PRO A 47 21.27 -27.14 24.21
C PRO A 47 20.69 -25.92 24.93
N LEU A 48 21.28 -24.74 24.72
CA LEU A 48 20.68 -23.49 25.14
C LEU A 48 19.34 -23.30 24.45
N LEU A 49 18.35 -22.92 25.24
CA LEU A 49 17.00 -22.56 24.81
C LEU A 49 16.73 -21.12 25.20
N LEU A 50 16.05 -20.38 24.33
CA LEU A 50 15.45 -19.10 24.72
C LEU A 50 14.11 -19.34 25.43
N LEU A 51 13.55 -18.27 26.01
CA LEU A 51 12.27 -18.31 26.73
C LEU A 51 11.18 -19.01 25.90
N GLY A 52 10.40 -19.87 26.57
CA GLY A 52 9.37 -20.67 25.89
C GLY A 52 9.89 -21.89 25.14
N GLY A 53 11.16 -22.26 25.31
CA GLY A 53 11.75 -23.45 24.68
C GLY A 53 12.16 -23.23 23.22
N TYR A 54 12.36 -21.98 22.83
CA TYR A 54 12.70 -21.63 21.45
C TYR A 54 14.13 -22.07 21.11
N LEU A 55 14.25 -22.86 20.05
CA LEU A 55 15.47 -23.58 19.66
C LEU A 55 16.29 -22.77 18.65
N GLN A 56 17.61 -23.00 18.64
CA GLN A 56 18.52 -22.43 17.63
C GLN A 56 18.09 -22.80 16.20
N ALA A 57 17.60 -24.02 15.98
CA ALA A 57 17.12 -24.46 14.67
C ALA A 57 15.87 -23.67 14.22
N THR A 58 14.97 -23.33 15.15
CA THR A 58 13.80 -22.48 14.87
C THR A 58 14.26 -21.06 14.53
N PHE A 59 15.20 -20.51 15.30
CA PHE A 59 15.79 -19.20 14.99
C PHE A 59 16.41 -19.14 13.60
N ALA A 60 17.23 -20.13 13.24
CA ALA A 60 17.85 -20.20 11.91
C ALA A 60 16.81 -20.28 10.79
N THR A 61 15.70 -21.02 11.02
CA THR A 61 14.58 -21.10 10.09
C THR A 61 13.90 -19.74 9.92
N ASP A 62 13.66 -19.02 11.01
CA ASP A 62 13.01 -17.71 10.98
C ASP A 62 13.89 -16.64 10.32
N VAL A 63 15.21 -16.67 10.54
CA VAL A 63 16.16 -15.79 9.83
C VAL A 63 16.16 -16.07 8.32
N ALA A 64 16.13 -17.35 7.91
CA ALA A 64 16.02 -17.72 6.50
C ALA A 64 14.69 -17.27 5.88
N ALA A 65 13.58 -17.42 6.61
CA ALA A 65 12.26 -16.94 6.19
C ALA A 65 12.24 -15.41 6.03
N LEU A 66 12.85 -14.68 6.97
CA LEU A 66 12.95 -13.22 6.92
C LEU A 66 13.74 -12.74 5.69
N LYS A 67 14.87 -13.38 5.37
CA LYS A 67 15.64 -13.09 4.16
C LYS A 67 14.83 -13.34 2.89
N SER A 68 14.11 -14.46 2.84
CA SER A 68 13.20 -14.77 1.73
C SER A 68 12.11 -13.70 1.58
N ALA A 69 11.56 -13.21 2.69
CA ALA A 69 10.55 -12.14 2.69
C ALA A 69 11.12 -10.82 2.14
N PHE A 70 12.33 -10.42 2.55
CA PHE A 70 13.01 -9.24 2.00
C PHE A 70 13.25 -9.36 0.48
N ALA A 71 13.72 -10.52 0.03
CA ALA A 71 13.96 -10.77 -1.39
C ALA A 71 12.65 -10.72 -2.21
N ALA A 72 11.60 -11.38 -1.70
CA ALA A 72 10.28 -11.37 -2.33
C ALA A 72 9.70 -9.95 -2.42
N TRP A 73 9.78 -9.16 -1.34
CA TRP A 73 9.33 -7.77 -1.33
C TRP A 73 10.09 -6.91 -2.35
N ARG A 74 11.42 -7.01 -2.39
CA ARG A 74 12.24 -6.25 -3.36
C ARG A 74 11.90 -6.64 -4.80
N SER A 75 11.74 -7.92 -5.08
CA SER A 75 11.35 -8.41 -6.40
C SER A 75 9.97 -7.87 -6.82
N ALA A 76 8.99 -7.92 -5.91
CA ALA A 76 7.65 -7.40 -6.17
C ALA A 76 7.68 -5.89 -6.47
N GLY A 77 8.50 -5.11 -5.74
CA GLY A 77 8.67 -3.68 -5.99
C GLY A 77 9.20 -3.38 -7.39
N VAL A 78 10.19 -4.13 -7.88
CA VAL A 78 10.73 -3.98 -9.24
C VAL A 78 9.68 -4.34 -10.29
N VAL A 79 8.95 -5.44 -10.11
CA VAL A 79 7.90 -5.89 -11.04
C VAL A 79 6.79 -4.84 -11.16
N VAL A 80 6.34 -4.26 -10.04
CA VAL A 80 5.36 -3.17 -10.04
C VAL A 80 5.90 -1.96 -10.79
N GLY A 81 7.16 -1.58 -10.56
CA GLY A 81 7.79 -0.45 -11.25
C GLY A 81 7.80 -0.62 -12.78
N ILE A 82 8.16 -1.81 -13.27
CA ILE A 82 8.14 -2.13 -14.71
C ILE A 82 6.71 -2.08 -15.26
N ALA A 83 5.75 -2.71 -14.58
CA ALA A 83 4.35 -2.73 -15.03
C ALA A 83 3.75 -1.32 -15.13
N LEU A 84 4.11 -0.42 -14.22
CA LEU A 84 3.69 0.99 -14.29
C LEU A 84 4.30 1.71 -15.50
N GLN A 85 5.57 1.46 -15.81
CA GLN A 85 6.22 2.03 -16.99
C GLN A 85 5.59 1.52 -18.28
N GLU A 86 5.37 0.21 -18.41
CA GLU A 86 4.69 -0.38 -19.57
C GLU A 86 3.27 0.17 -19.74
N ARG A 87 2.52 0.32 -18.65
CA ARG A 87 1.20 0.98 -18.66
C ARG A 87 1.30 2.41 -19.20
N ASN A 88 2.21 3.21 -18.67
CA ASN A 88 2.37 4.61 -19.07
C ASN A 88 2.79 4.72 -20.54
N GLU A 89 3.71 3.86 -21.01
CA GLU A 89 4.09 3.81 -22.43
C GLU A 89 2.90 3.51 -23.36
N ILE A 90 2.03 2.58 -22.96
CA ILE A 90 0.81 2.25 -23.73
C ILE A 90 -0.16 3.43 -23.72
N GLN A 91 -0.35 4.08 -22.56
CA GLN A 91 -1.21 5.26 -22.42
C GLN A 91 -0.73 6.41 -23.31
N ASP A 92 0.57 6.71 -23.31
CA ASP A 92 1.18 7.76 -24.13
C ASP A 92 1.01 7.48 -25.63
N LYS A 93 1.08 6.21 -26.05
CA LYS A 93 0.88 5.80 -27.45
C LYS A 93 -0.58 5.89 -27.88
N ILE A 94 -1.53 5.49 -27.03
CA ILE A 94 -2.95 5.39 -27.40
C ILE A 94 -3.70 6.73 -27.28
N GLN A 95 -3.31 7.60 -26.35
CA GLN A 95 -3.96 8.90 -26.14
C GLN A 95 -4.06 9.73 -27.44
N PRO A 96 -2.97 9.97 -28.21
CA PRO A 96 -3.05 10.78 -29.42
C PRO A 96 -3.89 10.11 -30.52
N VAL A 97 -3.94 8.77 -30.56
CA VAL A 97 -4.79 8.01 -31.49
C VAL A 97 -6.27 8.24 -31.17
N LEU A 98 -6.66 8.13 -29.90
CA LEU A 98 -8.04 8.36 -29.47
C LEU A 98 -8.48 9.81 -29.71
N VAL A 99 -7.62 10.78 -29.38
CA VAL A 99 -7.87 12.20 -29.66
C VAL A 99 -8.02 12.45 -31.16
N GLY A 100 -7.15 11.86 -31.98
CA GLY A 100 -7.21 11.98 -33.44
C GLY A 100 -8.50 11.39 -34.02
N TYR A 101 -8.90 10.20 -33.56
CA TYR A 101 -10.13 9.54 -33.99
C TYR A 101 -11.37 10.35 -33.62
N ARG A 102 -11.42 10.87 -32.39
CA ARG A 102 -12.52 11.71 -31.90
C ARG A 102 -12.63 13.05 -32.64
N LYS A 103 -11.52 13.64 -33.09
CA LYS A 103 -11.53 14.84 -33.93
C LYS A 103 -12.01 14.56 -35.36
N LYS A 104 -11.74 13.37 -35.91
CA LYS A 104 -12.11 13.01 -37.29
C LYS A 104 -13.56 12.57 -37.45
N LEU A 105 -14.12 11.81 -36.51
CA LEU A 105 -15.46 11.24 -36.69
C LEU A 105 -16.59 12.27 -36.90
N PRO A 106 -16.64 13.41 -36.19
CA PRO A 106 -17.63 14.45 -36.44
C PRO A 106 -17.55 15.11 -37.82
N THR A 107 -16.44 14.92 -38.57
CA THR A 107 -16.34 15.38 -39.96
C THR A 107 -16.92 14.38 -40.96
N GLN A 108 -17.14 13.12 -40.55
CA GLN A 108 -17.69 12.06 -41.39
C GLN A 108 -19.13 11.69 -41.04
N PHE A 109 -19.57 11.95 -39.82
CA PHE A 109 -20.91 11.64 -39.34
C PHE A 109 -21.62 12.89 -38.82
N PRO A 110 -22.95 13.01 -39.03
CA PRO A 110 -23.72 14.12 -38.49
C PRO A 110 -23.70 14.12 -36.95
N LYS A 111 -23.89 15.30 -36.36
CA LYS A 111 -23.97 15.47 -34.90
C LYS A 111 -25.08 14.57 -34.33
N GLY A 112 -24.76 13.82 -33.28
CA GLY A 112 -25.70 12.91 -32.62
C GLY A 112 -25.82 11.52 -33.26
N HIS A 113 -25.03 11.22 -34.31
CA HIS A 113 -24.95 9.86 -34.86
C HIS A 113 -24.50 8.86 -33.78
N PRO A 114 -25.09 7.65 -33.67
CA PRO A 114 -24.77 6.68 -32.62
C PRO A 114 -23.27 6.37 -32.50
N ILE A 115 -22.54 6.29 -33.62
CA ILE A 115 -21.08 6.07 -33.63
C ILE A 115 -20.31 7.21 -32.94
N VAL A 116 -20.76 8.46 -33.07
CA VAL A 116 -20.12 9.61 -32.41
C VAL A 116 -20.39 9.57 -30.92
N ASN A 117 -21.62 9.21 -30.53
CA ASN A 117 -22.03 9.13 -29.12
C ASN A 117 -21.47 7.90 -28.40
N SER A 118 -21.08 6.84 -29.13
CA SER A 118 -20.47 5.64 -28.55
C SER A 118 -18.97 5.80 -28.27
N LEU A 119 -18.36 6.92 -28.66
CA LEU A 119 -16.93 7.12 -28.44
C LEU A 119 -16.64 7.35 -26.95
N PRO A 120 -15.68 6.61 -26.36
CA PRO A 120 -15.23 6.91 -25.01
C PRO A 120 -14.74 8.36 -24.88
N ASP A 121 -15.09 9.00 -23.77
CA ASP A 121 -14.58 10.32 -23.41
C ASP A 121 -13.12 10.19 -22.97
N VAL A 122 -12.23 10.87 -23.69
CA VAL A 122 -10.79 10.90 -23.40
C VAL A 122 -10.46 11.99 -22.38
N THR A 123 -11.33 12.98 -22.27
CA THR A 123 -11.28 14.06 -21.28
C THR A 123 -12.69 14.30 -20.75
N PRO A 124 -12.85 14.67 -19.48
CA PRO A 124 -14.14 15.07 -18.94
C PRO A 124 -14.83 16.14 -19.79
N ALA A 125 -16.15 16.16 -19.75
CA ALA A 125 -16.91 17.20 -20.41
C ALA A 125 -16.56 18.57 -19.78
N PRO A 126 -16.68 19.68 -20.54
CA PRO A 126 -16.51 21.01 -19.98
C PRO A 126 -17.38 21.20 -18.73
N GLY A 127 -16.77 21.61 -17.63
CA GLY A 127 -17.41 21.75 -16.33
C GLY A 127 -16.43 22.30 -15.29
N SER A 128 -16.93 22.54 -14.08
CA SER A 128 -16.09 22.98 -12.97
C SER A 128 -15.43 21.78 -12.29
N THR A 129 -14.14 21.91 -11.97
CA THR A 129 -13.48 20.96 -11.05
C THR A 129 -14.16 21.04 -9.70
N PRO A 130 -14.63 19.92 -9.11
CA PRO A 130 -15.28 19.94 -7.82
C PRO A 130 -14.33 20.41 -6.73
N GLU A 131 -14.89 20.95 -5.64
CA GLU A 131 -14.14 21.22 -4.43
C GLU A 131 -13.70 19.91 -3.77
N ALA A 132 -12.44 19.87 -3.34
CA ALA A 132 -11.93 18.72 -2.59
C ALA A 132 -12.59 18.65 -1.21
N VAL A 133 -13.02 17.47 -0.79
CA VAL A 133 -13.39 17.24 0.61
C VAL A 133 -12.14 17.12 1.49
N VAL A 134 -12.29 17.44 2.77
CA VAL A 134 -11.27 17.15 3.78
C VAL A 134 -11.67 15.89 4.53
N ILE A 135 -10.74 14.94 4.64
CA ILE A 135 -10.99 13.65 5.30
C ILE A 135 -10.16 13.49 6.56
N SER A 136 -10.71 12.71 7.49
CA SER A 136 -10.01 12.12 8.63
C SER A 136 -10.15 10.60 8.57
N GLY A 137 -9.08 9.89 8.92
CA GLY A 137 -9.06 8.43 8.97
C GLY A 137 -8.58 7.95 10.33
N VAL A 138 -9.32 7.03 10.94
CA VAL A 138 -8.95 6.42 12.24
C VAL A 138 -9.17 4.92 12.20
N TRP A 139 -8.39 4.17 12.97
CA TRP A 139 -8.69 2.76 13.21
C TRP A 139 -9.80 2.64 14.24
N ASP A 140 -10.89 1.97 13.86
CA ASP A 140 -12.00 1.64 14.74
C ASP A 140 -11.76 0.26 15.37
N SER A 141 -11.47 0.23 16.67
CA SER A 141 -11.21 -1.00 17.41
C SER A 141 -12.46 -1.88 17.60
N THR A 142 -13.67 -1.30 17.51
CA THR A 142 -14.93 -2.03 17.69
C THR A 142 -15.32 -2.73 16.41
N LEU A 143 -15.28 -2.00 15.28
CA LEU A 143 -15.56 -2.59 13.97
C LEU A 143 -14.38 -3.38 13.41
N GLN A 144 -13.17 -3.17 13.95
CA GLN A 144 -11.90 -3.66 13.41
C GLN A 144 -11.69 -3.23 11.97
N GLN A 145 -11.94 -1.95 11.66
CA GLN A 145 -11.80 -1.39 10.31
C GLN A 145 -11.22 0.03 10.38
N ALA A 146 -10.62 0.49 9.29
CA ALA A 146 -10.39 1.93 9.12
C ALA A 146 -11.73 2.62 8.86
N ARG A 147 -12.03 3.63 9.67
CA ARG A 147 -13.16 4.52 9.51
C ARG A 147 -12.67 5.83 8.91
N ILE A 148 -13.16 6.16 7.72
CA ILE A 148 -12.84 7.40 7.00
C ILE A 148 -14.08 8.29 7.01
N THR A 149 -13.99 9.49 7.57
CA THR A 149 -15.09 10.45 7.64
C THR A 149 -14.73 11.75 6.93
N PHE A 150 -15.73 12.41 6.35
CA PHE A 150 -15.56 13.67 5.66
C PHE A 150 -16.81 14.53 5.75
N THR A 151 -16.67 15.82 5.44
CA THR A 151 -17.81 16.72 5.24
C THR A 151 -18.10 16.83 3.75
N PRO A 152 -19.31 16.49 3.27
CA PRO A 152 -19.67 16.66 1.87
C PRO A 152 -19.54 18.10 1.39
N THR A 153 -19.21 18.28 0.11
CA THR A 153 -19.26 19.59 -0.54
C THR A 153 -20.71 20.05 -0.74
N ALA A 154 -20.94 21.36 -0.83
CA ALA A 154 -22.24 21.95 -1.14
C ALA A 154 -22.58 21.93 -2.65
N ALA A 155 -21.67 21.42 -3.49
CA ALA A 155 -21.90 21.32 -4.93
C ALA A 155 -23.10 20.41 -5.25
N THR A 156 -23.98 20.88 -6.13
CA THR A 156 -25.22 20.16 -6.50
C THR A 156 -25.03 19.17 -7.64
N ASP A 157 -23.89 19.23 -8.31
CA ASP A 157 -23.55 18.39 -9.46
C ASP A 157 -22.67 17.19 -9.10
N VAL A 158 -22.53 16.87 -7.80
CA VAL A 158 -21.82 15.68 -7.34
C VAL A 158 -22.59 14.43 -7.77
N LEU A 159 -21.91 13.53 -8.47
CA LEU A 159 -22.43 12.23 -8.87
C LEU A 159 -22.21 11.18 -7.78
N ARG A 160 -21.00 11.13 -7.21
CA ARG A 160 -20.62 10.21 -6.13
C ARG A 160 -19.31 10.62 -5.47
N PHE A 161 -19.07 10.05 -4.30
CA PHE A 161 -17.76 10.01 -3.64
C PHE A 161 -17.13 8.64 -3.85
N GLU A 162 -15.83 8.59 -4.12
CA GLU A 162 -15.07 7.33 -4.23
C GLU A 162 -13.96 7.28 -3.20
N LEU A 163 -13.94 6.24 -2.37
CA LEU A 163 -12.80 5.94 -1.53
C LEU A 163 -11.76 5.17 -2.34
N ARG A 164 -10.57 5.75 -2.46
CA ARG A 164 -9.40 5.12 -3.09
C ARG A 164 -8.28 4.96 -2.08
N PHE A 165 -7.52 3.88 -2.18
CA PHE A 165 -6.39 3.61 -1.28
C PHE A 165 -5.16 3.09 -1.99
N CYS A 166 -4.03 3.21 -1.30
CA CYS A 166 -2.84 2.44 -1.58
C CYS A 166 -2.30 1.82 -0.27
N SER A 167 -1.58 0.72 -0.42
CA SER A 167 -0.91 0.06 0.71
C SER A 167 0.31 0.89 1.15
N GLY A 168 0.57 0.96 2.46
CA GLY A 168 1.68 1.73 3.03
C GLY A 168 1.27 3.11 3.54
N SER A 169 2.26 3.88 3.99
CA SER A 169 2.08 5.15 4.70
C SER A 169 1.99 6.38 3.80
N ASN A 170 2.39 6.25 2.54
CA ASN A 170 2.44 7.33 1.57
C ASN A 170 1.42 7.09 0.46
N TYR A 171 0.59 8.10 0.21
CA TYR A 171 -0.39 8.02 -0.87
C TYR A 171 0.27 8.12 -2.24
N ASN A 172 -0.06 7.20 -3.15
CA ASN A 172 0.43 7.22 -4.53
C ASN A 172 -0.72 6.96 -5.51
N THR A 173 -1.00 7.95 -6.36
CA THR A 173 -2.06 7.92 -7.38
C THR A 173 -1.78 6.92 -8.50
N ASP A 174 -0.54 6.53 -8.73
CA ASP A 174 -0.20 5.55 -9.77
C ASP A 174 -0.63 4.12 -9.42
N VAL A 175 -0.80 3.83 -8.14
CA VAL A 175 -1.12 2.50 -7.61
C VAL A 175 -2.37 2.52 -6.73
N GLU A 176 -3.14 3.61 -6.77
CA GLU A 176 -4.38 3.70 -6.03
C GLU A 176 -5.42 2.74 -6.63
N SER A 177 -6.29 2.22 -5.78
CA SER A 177 -7.42 1.40 -6.21
C SER A 177 -8.70 1.84 -5.51
N VAL A 178 -9.81 1.75 -6.24
CA VAL A 178 -11.14 2.07 -5.72
C VAL A 178 -11.59 0.94 -4.80
N ILE A 179 -11.97 1.29 -3.57
CA ILE A 179 -12.53 0.33 -2.60
C ILE A 179 -14.04 0.33 -2.67
N SER A 180 -14.62 1.52 -2.65
CA SER A 180 -16.06 1.72 -2.47
C SER A 180 -16.45 3.10 -2.95
N SER A 181 -17.74 3.26 -3.23
CA SER A 181 -18.34 4.53 -3.62
C SER A 181 -19.60 4.81 -2.82
N LEU A 182 -19.86 6.09 -2.55
CA LEU A 182 -21.07 6.58 -1.88
C LEU A 182 -21.80 7.56 -2.78
N LEU A 183 -23.13 7.48 -2.78
CA LEU A 183 -23.98 8.51 -3.37
C LEU A 183 -23.97 9.77 -2.50
N PRO A 184 -24.27 10.96 -3.06
CA PRO A 184 -24.20 12.23 -2.34
C PRO A 184 -25.06 12.29 -1.07
N GLU A 185 -26.19 11.59 -1.05
CA GLU A 185 -27.14 11.52 0.05
C GLU A 185 -26.77 10.50 1.15
N ALA A 186 -25.74 9.67 0.92
CA ALA A 186 -25.31 8.69 1.90
C ALA A 186 -24.61 9.35 3.10
N ILE A 187 -24.52 8.63 4.21
CA ILE A 187 -23.72 9.05 5.37
C ILE A 187 -22.27 9.22 4.90
N PRO A 188 -21.60 10.36 5.15
CA PRO A 188 -20.28 10.68 4.60
C PRO A 188 -19.15 9.97 5.38
N GLN A 189 -19.22 8.65 5.38
CA GLN A 189 -18.33 7.77 6.08
C GLN A 189 -18.11 6.49 5.29
N PHE A 190 -16.86 6.06 5.20
CA PHE A 190 -16.48 4.73 4.75
C PHE A 190 -15.91 3.91 5.91
N ALA A 191 -16.07 2.59 5.81
CA ALA A 191 -15.40 1.63 6.69
C ALA A 191 -14.75 0.54 5.83
N THR A 192 -13.48 0.22 6.08
CA THR A 192 -12.72 -0.72 5.24
C THR A 192 -11.58 -1.43 5.96
N LEU A 193 -11.25 -2.63 5.49
CA LEU A 193 -10.08 -3.41 5.90
C LEU A 193 -8.96 -3.43 4.83
N ALA A 194 -9.11 -2.63 3.77
CA ALA A 194 -8.17 -2.61 2.65
C ALA A 194 -6.72 -2.37 3.12
N SER A 195 -5.84 -3.35 2.88
CA SER A 195 -4.45 -3.39 3.34
C SER A 195 -4.25 -3.22 4.86
N LEU A 196 -5.26 -3.57 5.67
CA LEU A 196 -5.22 -3.50 7.14
C LEU A 196 -5.59 -4.84 7.81
N THR A 197 -5.34 -5.95 7.11
CA THR A 197 -5.74 -7.30 7.53
C THR A 197 -4.94 -7.85 8.71
N SER A 198 -3.77 -7.29 9.00
CA SER A 198 -2.91 -7.71 10.12
C SER A 198 -2.49 -6.52 11.01
N PRO A 199 -2.29 -6.74 12.33
CA PRO A 199 -1.73 -5.73 13.23
C PRO A 199 -0.42 -5.14 12.70
N GLY A 200 -0.24 -3.83 12.85
CA GLY A 200 0.92 -3.09 12.32
C GLY A 200 0.84 -2.74 10.84
N ASN A 201 -0.14 -3.26 10.08
CA ASN A 201 -0.34 -2.83 8.70
C ASN A 201 -0.76 -1.36 8.63
N VAL A 202 -0.34 -0.70 7.55
CA VAL A 202 -0.58 0.71 7.29
C VAL A 202 -1.16 0.86 5.88
N ALA A 203 -2.14 1.74 5.73
CA ALA A 203 -2.72 2.10 4.44
C ALA A 203 -3.03 3.60 4.38
N SER A 204 -2.94 4.19 3.19
CA SER A 204 -3.26 5.59 2.93
C SER A 204 -4.48 5.71 2.03
N PHE A 205 -5.36 6.64 2.35
CA PHE A 205 -6.67 6.81 1.73
C PHE A 205 -6.87 8.23 1.22
N LYS A 206 -7.68 8.37 0.17
CA LYS A 206 -8.29 9.61 -0.28
C LYS A 206 -9.74 9.37 -0.67
N VAL A 207 -10.56 10.40 -0.50
CA VAL A 207 -11.91 10.45 -1.07
C VAL A 207 -11.88 11.38 -2.28
N TYR A 208 -12.35 10.87 -3.41
CA TYR A 208 -12.53 11.65 -4.63
C TYR A 208 -13.98 12.08 -4.75
N VAL A 209 -14.19 13.37 -4.97
CA VAL A 209 -15.49 13.92 -5.38
C VAL A 209 -15.56 13.83 -6.90
N ILE A 210 -16.59 13.19 -7.44
CA ILE A 210 -16.79 13.04 -8.89
C ILE A 210 -18.11 13.72 -9.25
N THR A 211 -18.09 14.62 -10.23
CA THR A 211 -19.30 15.32 -10.70
C THR A 211 -20.00 14.56 -11.83
N THR A 212 -21.22 14.97 -12.15
CA THR A 212 -22.01 14.45 -13.27
C THR A 212 -21.37 14.69 -14.65
N THR A 213 -20.42 15.63 -14.74
CA THR A 213 -19.63 15.90 -15.96
C THR A 213 -18.35 15.06 -16.05
N GLY A 214 -18.08 14.22 -15.04
CA GLY A 214 -16.89 13.38 -14.95
C GLY A 214 -15.64 14.11 -14.44
N ASN A 215 -15.77 15.37 -13.99
CA ASN A 215 -14.67 16.08 -13.35
C ASN A 215 -14.48 15.54 -11.92
N GLU A 216 -13.23 15.35 -11.50
CA GLU A 216 -12.92 14.79 -10.19
C GLU A 216 -11.86 15.57 -9.43
N LYS A 217 -11.93 15.50 -8.09
CA LYS A 217 -10.91 16.06 -7.21
C LYS A 217 -10.74 15.20 -5.96
N GLY A 218 -9.50 14.79 -5.70
CA GLY A 218 -9.12 14.05 -4.50
C GLY A 218 -8.89 14.95 -3.28
N SER A 219 -9.20 14.41 -2.10
CA SER A 219 -8.96 15.01 -0.79
C SER A 219 -7.47 15.11 -0.41
N ASN A 220 -7.21 15.62 0.80
CA ASN A 220 -5.97 15.32 1.53
C ASN A 220 -5.82 13.80 1.74
N ALA A 221 -4.59 13.31 1.86
CA ALA A 221 -4.34 11.92 2.22
C ALA A 221 -4.55 11.70 3.72
N ALA A 222 -5.21 10.61 4.09
CA ALA A 222 -5.30 10.14 5.46
C ALA A 222 -4.62 8.77 5.58
N THR A 223 -3.63 8.65 6.45
CA THR A 223 -2.91 7.39 6.72
C THR A 223 -3.45 6.77 7.99
N VAL A 224 -3.83 5.50 7.90
CA VAL A 224 -4.34 4.71 9.03
C VAL A 224 -3.42 3.53 9.26
N THR A 225 -3.02 3.34 10.52
CA THR A 225 -2.27 2.18 10.98
C THR A 225 -3.19 1.33 11.85
N ARG A 226 -3.27 0.03 11.55
CA ARG A 226 -3.88 -0.92 12.49
C ARG A 226 -2.92 -1.13 13.66
N PRO A 227 -3.31 -0.86 14.92
CA PRO A 227 -2.42 -1.00 16.07
C PRO A 227 -1.81 -2.40 16.15
N ALA A 228 -0.53 -2.48 16.53
CA ALA A 228 0.09 -3.72 17.00
C ALA A 228 -0.57 -4.11 18.33
N ILE A 229 -0.80 -5.41 18.54
CA ILE A 229 -1.33 -5.95 19.80
C ILE A 229 -0.21 -5.94 20.85
#